data_AF-A0AAD8VEZ5-F1
#
_entry.id   AF-A0AAD8VEZ5-F1
#
_cell.length_a   1.000
_cell.length_b   1.000
_cell.length_c   1.000
_cell.angle_alpha   90.00
_cell.angle_beta   90.00
_cell.angle_gamma   90.00
#
_symmetry.space_group_name_H-M   'P 1'
#
loop_
_entity.id
_entity.type
_entity.pdbx_description
1 polymer ?
#
loop_
_entity_poly.entity_id
_entity_poly.type
_entity_poly.pdbx_seq_one_letter_code
_entity_poly.pdbx_strand_id
1 'polypeptide(L)'
;VKKLKTTPIYVKPQLSSDSGNCRVNVMVGIRNDPGKAIDSIIVQFQLPPLIASADLTANHGTVDILADQTCIWTIGHIPKDKAPSLSGNLRLEEGLAHLHAFPTFQVKFRIMGVALSGLQIDKLDVKNTPNAPYKGFRAQTQAGRYEVRS
;
A
#
# COMPACT_ATOMS: atom_id res chain seq x y z
N VAL A 1 14.70 5.51 -11.18
CA VAL A 1 15.32 5.85 -9.87
C VAL A 1 15.67 4.57 -9.14
N LYS A 2 16.94 4.12 -9.18
CA LYS A 2 17.35 2.79 -8.66
C LYS A 2 17.66 2.74 -7.16
N LYS A 3 17.46 3.82 -6.39
CA LYS A 3 17.75 3.89 -4.95
C LYS A 3 16.86 4.92 -4.24
N LEU A 4 15.58 4.61 -4.08
CA LEU A 4 14.75 5.31 -3.09
C LEU A 4 15.24 4.83 -1.72
N LYS A 5 16.14 5.59 -1.08
CA LYS A 5 16.83 5.18 0.16
C LYS A 5 15.87 4.93 1.33
N THR A 6 14.64 5.44 1.22
CA THR A 6 13.65 5.42 2.30
C THR A 6 12.25 5.22 1.74
N THR A 7 11.72 4.01 1.79
CA THR A 7 10.31 3.77 1.46
C THR A 7 9.41 4.31 2.58
N PRO A 8 8.35 5.07 2.28
CA PRO A 8 7.59 5.78 3.30
C PRO A 8 6.64 4.84 4.08
N ILE A 9 6.18 3.76 3.45
CA ILE A 9 5.25 2.78 4.00
C ILE A 9 5.93 1.41 4.09
N TYR A 10 5.74 0.68 5.17
CA TYR A 10 5.98 -0.76 5.21
C TYR A 10 4.67 -1.53 5.19
N VAL A 11 4.70 -2.71 4.59
CA VAL A 11 3.66 -3.73 4.71
C VAL A 11 4.31 -4.98 5.28
N LYS A 12 3.71 -5.59 6.28
CA LYS A 12 4.19 -6.80 6.93
C LYS A 12 3.10 -7.88 6.82
N PRO A 13 3.10 -8.65 5.72
CA PRO A 13 2.23 -9.81 5.60
C PRO A 13 2.79 -11.00 6.40
N GLN A 14 1.89 -11.75 7.03
CA GLN A 14 2.14 -12.98 7.74
C GLN A 14 1.03 -13.96 7.35
N LEU A 15 1.40 -15.01 6.63
CA LEU A 15 0.47 -16.05 6.18
C LEU A 15 0.95 -17.39 6.71
N SER A 16 0.02 -18.18 7.26
CA SER A 16 0.29 -19.53 7.73
C SER A 16 -0.85 -20.44 7.30
N SER A 17 -0.54 -21.56 6.64
CA SER A 17 -1.53 -22.54 6.21
C SER A 17 -1.32 -23.89 6.87
N ASP A 18 -2.38 -24.44 7.44
CA ASP A 18 -2.39 -25.75 8.08
C ASP A 18 -3.73 -26.43 7.81
N SER A 19 -3.69 -27.70 7.39
CA SER A 19 -4.86 -28.58 7.27
C SER A 19 -6.02 -27.97 6.46
N GLY A 20 -5.70 -27.33 5.33
CA GLY A 20 -6.69 -26.69 4.45
C GLY A 20 -7.14 -25.29 4.92
N ASN A 21 -6.59 -24.80 6.03
CA ASN A 21 -6.95 -23.54 6.64
C ASN A 21 -5.78 -22.55 6.61
N CYS A 22 -5.98 -21.36 6.03
CA CYS A 22 -4.97 -20.30 5.99
C CYS A 22 -5.35 -19.15 6.90
N ARG A 23 -4.44 -18.76 7.80
CA ARG A 23 -4.53 -17.52 8.57
C ARG A 23 -3.74 -16.44 7.85
N VAL A 24 -4.37 -15.28 7.67
CA VAL A 24 -3.78 -14.10 7.06
C VAL A 24 -3.72 -12.98 8.09
N ASN A 25 -2.57 -12.33 8.21
CA ASN A 25 -2.40 -11.09 8.95
C ASN A 25 -1.51 -10.14 8.14
N VAL A 26 -1.98 -8.93 7.86
CA VAL A 26 -1.24 -7.94 7.08
C VAL A 26 -1.27 -6.62 7.84
N MET A 27 -0.11 -6.12 8.22
CA MET A 27 0.01 -4.83 8.92
C MET A 27 0.63 -3.78 8.02
N VAL A 28 0.12 -2.56 8.07
CA VAL A 28 0.64 -1.40 7.32
C VAL A 28 1.06 -0.32 8.29
N GLY A 29 2.19 0.33 8.05
CA GLY A 29 2.65 1.44 8.89
C GLY A 29 3.65 2.35 8.18
N ILE A 30 3.97 3.45 8.85
CA ILE A 30 4.97 4.42 8.36
C ILE A 30 6.36 3.89 8.71
N ARG A 31 7.25 3.83 7.72
CA ARG A 31 8.66 3.43 7.92
C ARG A 31 9.59 4.63 7.98
N ASN A 32 9.51 5.49 6.97
CA ASN A 32 10.30 6.71 6.87
C ASN A 32 9.35 7.87 6.70
N ASP A 33 9.04 8.55 7.81
CA ASP A 33 8.06 9.63 7.81
C ASP A 33 8.54 10.77 6.89
N PRO A 34 7.80 11.10 5.81
CA PRO A 34 8.13 12.19 4.91
C PRO A 34 7.80 13.58 5.50
N GLY A 35 7.27 13.67 6.73
CA GLY A 35 6.85 14.91 7.38
C GLY A 35 5.55 15.51 6.81
N LYS A 36 4.86 14.74 5.95
CA LYS A 36 3.57 15.08 5.33
C LYS A 36 2.64 13.87 5.38
N ALA A 37 1.34 14.13 5.34
CA ALA A 37 0.34 13.07 5.34
C ALA A 37 0.52 12.16 4.11
N ILE A 38 0.54 10.86 4.38
CA ILE A 38 0.45 9.81 3.38
C ILE A 38 -1.03 9.45 3.25
N ASP A 39 -1.61 9.70 2.08
CA ASP A 39 -3.03 9.52 1.80
C ASP A 39 -3.28 8.51 0.66
N SER A 40 -4.56 8.25 0.40
CA SER A 40 -5.03 7.33 -0.65
C SER A 40 -4.35 5.96 -0.58
N ILE A 41 -4.10 5.46 0.63
CA ILE A 41 -3.43 4.19 0.85
C ILE A 41 -4.39 3.04 0.50
N ILE A 42 -3.96 2.19 -0.43
CA ILE A 42 -4.68 0.97 -0.81
C ILE A 42 -3.67 -0.17 -0.85
N VAL A 43 -4.00 -1.30 -0.24
CA VAL A 43 -3.26 -2.55 -0.38
C VAL A 43 -4.11 -3.52 -1.19
N GLN A 44 -3.57 -4.02 -2.29
CA GLN A 44 -4.23 -4.95 -3.18
C GLN A 44 -3.39 -6.22 -3.30
N PHE A 45 -4.04 -7.38 -3.27
CA PHE A 45 -3.40 -8.65 -3.54
C PHE A 45 -4.40 -9.65 -4.11
N GLN A 46 -3.92 -10.56 -4.93
CA GLN A 46 -4.70 -11.71 -5.37
C GLN A 46 -4.76 -12.70 -4.22
N LEU A 47 -5.94 -13.24 -3.90
CA LEU A 47 -6.00 -14.41 -3.03
C LEU A 47 -5.21 -15.56 -3.69
N PRO A 48 -4.60 -16.45 -2.90
CA PRO A 48 -3.98 -17.64 -3.45
C PRO A 48 -4.99 -18.45 -4.29
N PRO A 49 -4.52 -19.26 -5.26
CA PRO A 49 -5.42 -20.10 -6.04
C PRO A 49 -6.10 -21.15 -5.15
N LEU A 50 -7.27 -21.63 -5.59
CA LEU A 50 -8.03 -22.72 -4.95
C LEU A 50 -8.49 -22.35 -3.53
N ILE A 51 -9.00 -21.13 -3.36
CA ILE A 51 -9.62 -20.65 -2.13
C ILE A 51 -11.13 -20.80 -2.26
N ALA A 52 -11.70 -21.67 -1.43
CA ALA A 52 -13.14 -21.95 -1.36
C ALA A 52 -13.90 -20.82 -0.66
N SER A 53 -13.32 -20.21 0.38
CA SER A 53 -13.91 -19.04 1.03
C SER A 53 -12.85 -18.14 1.67
N ALA A 54 -13.17 -16.85 1.79
CA ALA A 54 -12.31 -15.84 2.39
C ALA A 54 -13.11 -14.98 3.36
N ASP A 55 -12.73 -15.02 4.64
CA ASP A 55 -13.26 -14.17 5.68
C ASP A 55 -12.13 -13.26 6.17
N LEU A 56 -12.09 -12.04 5.62
CA LEU A 56 -11.06 -11.05 5.91
C LEU A 56 -11.71 -9.80 6.52
N THR A 57 -11.14 -9.33 7.62
CA THR A 57 -11.59 -8.11 8.30
C THR A 57 -10.40 -7.20 8.54
N ALA A 58 -10.64 -5.89 8.59
CA ALA A 58 -9.63 -4.91 8.93
C ALA A 58 -10.05 -4.10 10.15
N ASN A 59 -9.08 -3.71 10.98
CA ASN A 59 -9.34 -2.79 12.10
C ASN A 59 -9.54 -1.33 11.65
N HIS A 60 -9.18 -1.02 10.39
CA HIS A 60 -9.25 0.30 9.81
C HIS A 60 -9.38 0.19 8.29
N GLY A 61 -10.18 1.07 7.69
CA GLY A 61 -10.49 1.02 6.27
C GLY A 61 -11.55 -0.04 5.91
N THR A 62 -11.77 -0.22 4.62
CA THR A 62 -12.73 -1.20 4.07
C THR A 62 -12.00 -2.32 3.32
N VAL A 63 -12.56 -3.53 3.36
CA VAL A 63 -12.03 -4.69 2.66
C VAL A 63 -13.09 -5.17 1.66
N ASP A 64 -12.72 -5.19 0.39
CA ASP A 64 -13.56 -5.63 -0.71
C ASP A 64 -12.87 -6.81 -1.41
N ILE A 65 -13.58 -7.93 -1.57
CA ILE A 65 -13.09 -9.10 -2.33
C ILE A 65 -13.91 -9.18 -3.60
N LEU A 66 -13.24 -9.02 -4.74
CA LEU A 66 -13.88 -9.04 -6.06
C LEU A 66 -14.12 -10.48 -6.55
N ALA A 67 -14.93 -10.63 -7.59
CA ALA A 67 -15.27 -11.92 -8.18
C ALA A 67 -14.05 -12.68 -8.75
N ASP A 68 -13.01 -11.96 -9.16
CA ASP A 68 -11.74 -12.53 -9.63
C ASP A 68 -10.78 -12.89 -8.48
N GLN A 69 -11.28 -12.91 -7.24
CA GLN A 69 -10.49 -13.15 -6.02
C GLN A 69 -9.43 -12.07 -5.73
N THR A 70 -9.56 -10.88 -6.31
CA THR A 70 -8.77 -9.72 -5.88
C THR A 70 -9.26 -9.20 -4.54
N CYS A 71 -8.40 -9.20 -3.52
CA CYS A 71 -8.65 -8.48 -2.28
C CYS A 71 -8.14 -7.03 -2.40
N ILE A 72 -9.02 -6.07 -2.13
CA ILE A 72 -8.72 -4.64 -2.09
C ILE A 72 -8.99 -4.14 -0.66
N TRP A 73 -7.93 -3.67 -0.01
CA TRP A 73 -8.02 -3.05 1.30
C TRP A 73 -7.77 -1.55 1.18
N THR A 74 -8.83 -0.76 1.32
CA THR A 74 -8.80 0.70 1.21
C THR A 74 -8.62 1.31 2.60
N ILE A 75 -7.40 1.76 2.90
CA ILE A 75 -7.00 2.34 4.19
C ILE A 75 -7.24 3.85 4.22
N GLY A 76 -6.93 4.55 3.13
CA GLY A 76 -6.97 6.02 3.08
C GLY A 76 -5.75 6.61 3.76
N HIS A 77 -5.75 6.75 5.09
CA HIS A 77 -4.64 7.33 5.86
C HIS A 77 -4.28 6.43 7.05
N ILE A 78 -3.02 6.45 7.49
CA ILE A 78 -2.61 5.69 8.69
C ILE A 78 -3.02 6.50 9.93
N PRO A 79 -3.90 5.97 10.80
CA PRO A 79 -4.31 6.67 12.01
C PRO A 79 -3.18 6.63 13.06
N LYS A 80 -3.20 7.57 14.01
CA LYS A 80 -2.09 7.80 14.96
C LYS A 80 -2.08 6.83 16.14
N ASP A 81 -3.24 6.29 16.49
CA ASP A 81 -3.50 5.46 17.66
C ASP A 81 -3.09 4.00 17.43
N LYS A 82 -3.40 3.44 16.25
CA LYS A 82 -3.15 2.03 15.95
C LYS A 82 -2.79 1.81 14.49
N ALA A 83 -1.79 0.97 14.24
CA ALA A 83 -1.45 0.57 12.89
C ALA A 83 -2.63 -0.14 12.20
N PRO A 84 -2.98 0.21 10.95
CA PRO A 84 -3.92 -0.55 10.15
C PRO A 84 -3.45 -2.00 10.02
N SER A 85 -4.37 -2.92 10.24
CA SER A 85 -4.16 -4.35 10.11
C SER A 85 -5.38 -5.02 9.50
N LEU A 86 -5.14 -5.87 8.51
CA LEU A 86 -6.10 -6.81 7.96
C LEU A 86 -5.79 -8.20 8.52
N SER A 87 -6.80 -8.89 9.02
CA SER A 87 -6.66 -10.24 9.54
C SER A 87 -7.86 -11.09 9.16
N GLY A 88 -7.64 -12.39 9.02
CA GLY A 88 -8.72 -13.29 8.75
C GLY A 88 -8.28 -14.68 8.39
N ASN A 89 -9.23 -15.41 7.83
CA ASN A 89 -9.11 -16.81 7.53
C ASN A 89 -9.54 -17.09 6.10
N LEU A 90 -8.73 -17.87 5.38
CA LEU A 90 -9.08 -18.39 4.06
C LEU A 90 -9.19 -19.91 4.15
N ARG A 91 -10.22 -20.47 3.53
CA ARG A 91 -10.37 -21.92 3.37
C ARG A 91 -9.90 -22.33 1.99
N LEU A 92 -8.99 -23.29 1.95
CA LEU A 92 -8.55 -23.92 0.72
C LEU A 92 -9.64 -24.90 0.24
N GLU A 93 -9.65 -25.18 -1.06
CA GLU A 93 -10.46 -26.26 -1.64
C GLU A 93 -10.07 -27.63 -1.07
N GLU A 94 -11.01 -28.57 -1.12
CA GLU A 94 -10.80 -29.93 -0.62
C GLU A 94 -9.60 -30.59 -1.32
N GLY A 95 -8.73 -31.22 -0.54
CA GLY A 95 -7.52 -31.88 -1.03
C GLY A 95 -6.25 -31.03 -0.95
N LEU A 96 -6.33 -29.72 -0.65
CA LEU A 96 -5.15 -28.91 -0.34
C LEU A 96 -4.87 -28.83 1.15
N ALA A 97 -3.66 -29.22 1.56
CA ALA A 97 -3.22 -29.09 2.96
C ALA A 97 -2.57 -27.73 3.25
N HIS A 98 -1.86 -27.14 2.28
CA HIS A 98 -1.05 -25.93 2.46
C HIS A 98 -1.11 -24.99 1.25
N LEU A 99 -0.72 -23.73 1.45
CA LEU A 99 -0.52 -22.76 0.38
C LEU A 99 0.70 -23.11 -0.46
N HIS A 100 0.54 -23.13 -1.78
CA HIS A 100 1.63 -23.36 -2.73
C HIS A 100 2.33 -22.07 -3.18
N ALA A 101 1.62 -20.94 -3.11
CA ALA A 101 2.15 -19.65 -3.50
C ALA A 101 1.64 -18.58 -2.54
N PHE A 102 2.54 -17.68 -2.16
CA PHE A 102 2.18 -16.51 -1.37
C PHE A 102 1.88 -15.32 -2.28
N PRO A 103 0.89 -14.49 -1.91
CA PRO A 103 0.49 -13.37 -2.74
C PRO A 103 1.52 -12.25 -2.71
N THR A 104 1.58 -11.49 -3.80
CA THR A 104 2.32 -10.22 -3.85
C THR A 104 1.36 -9.07 -3.53
N PHE A 105 1.72 -8.25 -2.55
CA PHE A 105 0.94 -7.11 -2.09
C PHE A 105 1.35 -5.86 -2.86
N GLN A 106 0.46 -5.33 -3.68
CA GLN A 106 0.63 -4.06 -4.35
C GLN A 106 0.12 -2.94 -3.45
N VAL A 107 0.91 -1.88 -3.28
CA VAL A 107 0.55 -0.74 -2.43
C VAL A 107 0.42 0.50 -3.30
N LYS A 108 -0.71 1.18 -3.18
CA LYS A 108 -0.91 2.52 -3.73
C LYS A 108 -0.93 3.52 -2.57
N PHE A 109 -0.35 4.69 -2.80
CA PHE A 109 -0.37 5.80 -1.86
C PHE A 109 -0.02 7.09 -2.60
N ARG A 110 -0.31 8.23 -1.96
CA ARG A 110 0.09 9.55 -2.42
C ARG A 110 0.55 10.41 -1.25
N ILE A 111 1.49 11.33 -1.54
CA ILE A 111 2.05 12.28 -0.59
C ILE A 111 2.12 13.64 -1.29
N MET A 112 1.31 14.59 -0.83
CA MET A 112 1.29 15.93 -1.38
C MET A 112 2.36 16.81 -0.75
N GLY A 113 3.03 17.61 -1.57
CA GLY A 113 4.07 18.55 -1.13
C GLY A 113 5.45 17.92 -0.91
N VAL A 114 5.65 16.65 -1.30
CA VAL A 114 6.92 15.93 -1.11
C VAL A 114 7.39 15.33 -2.42
N ALA A 115 8.66 15.55 -2.75
CA ALA A 115 9.39 14.80 -3.76
C ALA A 115 10.35 13.83 -3.04
N LEU A 116 10.00 12.54 -2.98
CA LEU A 116 10.86 11.55 -2.31
C LEU A 116 12.25 11.36 -2.95
N SER A 117 12.46 11.88 -4.16
CA SER A 117 13.79 11.96 -4.79
C SER A 117 14.71 12.96 -4.11
N GLY A 118 14.18 13.85 -3.27
CA GLY A 118 14.90 15.01 -2.73
C GLY A 118 15.05 16.16 -3.73
N LEU A 119 14.41 16.07 -4.91
CA LEU A 119 14.44 17.15 -5.89
C LEU A 119 13.76 18.41 -5.34
N GLN A 120 14.46 19.53 -5.42
CA GLN A 120 13.97 20.85 -5.02
C GLN A 120 14.18 21.83 -6.17
N ILE A 121 13.34 22.86 -6.24
CA ILE A 121 13.55 23.97 -7.17
C ILE A 121 14.43 25.01 -6.49
N ASP A 122 15.59 25.27 -7.08
CA ASP A 122 16.48 26.34 -6.67
C ASP A 122 15.94 27.70 -7.15
N LYS A 123 15.73 27.85 -8.46
CA LYS A 123 15.26 29.11 -9.06
C LYS A 123 14.33 28.89 -10.25
N LEU A 124 13.31 29.76 -10.35
CA LEU A 124 12.45 29.90 -11.53
C LEU A 124 12.50 31.35 -12.02
N ASP A 125 13.13 31.56 -13.18
CA ASP A 125 13.26 32.84 -13.85
C ASP A 125 12.29 32.93 -15.05
N VAL A 126 11.48 33.98 -15.06
CA VAL A 126 10.56 34.30 -16.16
C VAL A 126 10.99 35.64 -16.75
N LYS A 127 11.29 35.67 -18.04
CA LYS A 127 11.80 36.84 -18.77
C LYS A 127 10.73 37.39 -19.72
N ASN A 128 10.89 38.64 -20.13
CA ASN A 128 10.05 39.31 -21.14
C ASN A 128 8.56 39.38 -20.78
N THR A 129 8.24 39.54 -19.49
CA THR A 129 6.86 39.73 -19.02
C THR A 129 6.64 41.18 -18.58
N PRO A 130 5.53 41.82 -19.00
CA PRO A 130 5.24 43.21 -18.62
C PRO A 130 4.97 43.39 -17.12
N ASN A 131 4.53 42.33 -16.42
CA ASN A 131 4.30 42.31 -14.98
C ASN A 131 4.97 41.08 -14.35
N ALA A 132 5.30 41.16 -13.06
CA ALA A 132 5.86 40.03 -12.31
C ALA A 132 4.80 38.93 -12.13
N PRO A 133 4.99 37.72 -12.69
CA PRO A 133 4.02 36.64 -12.53
C PRO A 133 4.13 36.00 -11.13
N TYR A 134 3.02 35.43 -10.66
CA TYR A 134 3.05 34.52 -9.52
C TYR A 134 3.84 33.25 -9.87
N LYS A 135 4.74 32.84 -8.98
CA LYS A 135 5.58 31.64 -9.14
C LYS A 135 5.31 30.68 -7.99
N GLY A 136 5.13 29.41 -8.32
CA GLY A 136 4.88 28.37 -7.33
C GLY A 136 5.42 27.02 -7.79
N PHE A 137 5.76 26.19 -6.82
CA PHE A 137 6.14 24.80 -7.04
C PHE A 137 5.35 23.90 -6.10
N ARG A 138 4.85 22.79 -6.64
CA ARG A 138 4.22 21.74 -5.84
C ARG A 138 4.79 20.40 -6.27
N ALA A 139 5.36 19.69 -5.31
CA ALA A 139 5.73 18.30 -5.50
C ALA A 139 4.58 17.37 -5.12
N GLN A 140 4.52 16.22 -5.78
CA GLN A 140 3.67 15.10 -5.39
C GLN A 140 4.47 13.82 -5.58
N THR A 141 4.43 12.95 -4.58
CA THR A 141 4.90 11.58 -4.73
C THR A 141 3.71 10.64 -4.74
N GLN A 142 3.70 9.69 -5.66
CA GLN A 142 2.70 8.63 -5.72
C GLN A 142 3.38 7.29 -5.96
N ALA A 143 2.74 6.21 -5.50
CA ALA A 143 3.22 4.87 -5.78
C ALA A 143 3.21 4.59 -7.30
N GLY A 144 4.33 4.06 -7.80
CA GLY A 144 4.38 3.36 -9.08
C GLY A 144 4.04 1.88 -8.87
N ARG A 145 4.88 0.98 -9.42
CA ARG A 145 4.83 -0.44 -9.07
C ARG A 145 5.52 -0.67 -7.71
N TYR A 146 4.76 -0.53 -6.63
CA TYR A 146 5.23 -0.78 -5.28
C TYR A 146 4.69 -2.13 -4.79
N GLU A 147 5.57 -3.12 -4.75
CA GLU A 147 5.23 -4.51 -4.42
C GLU A 147 5.95 -4.96 -3.15
N VAL A 148 5.23 -5.63 -2.26
CA VAL A 148 5.75 -6.29 -1.08
C VAL A 148 5.45 -7.78 -1.20
N ARG A 149 6.47 -8.61 -1.03
CA ARG A 149 6.34 -10.08 -1.01
C ARG A 149 6.46 -10.56 0.43
N SER A 150 5.59 -11.48 0.82
CA SER A 150 5.66 -12.22 2.09
C SER A 150 6.71 -13.31 2.05
#